data_AF-A0A356AV88-F1
#
_entry.id   AF-A0A356AV88-F1
#
_cell.length_a   1.000
_cell.length_b   1.000
_cell.length_c   1.000
_cell.angle_alpha   90.00
_cell.angle_beta   90.00
_cell.angle_gamma   90.00
#
_symmetry.space_group_name_H-M   'P 1'
#
loop_
_entity.id
_entity.type
_entity.pdbx_description
1 polymer ?
#
loop_
_entity_poly.entity_id
_entity_poly.type
_entity_poly.pdbx_seq_one_letter_code
_entity_poly.pdbx_strand_id
1 'polypeptide(L)'
;MQIDAFKEEVCRVIVEADRFLTVKEESITDAVCESSPGSSNDYYSNGDYWWPNGNTEDGLPYVRKDGQSYPGAFSEHRRILTDTSMAISALTCAYLLIREQKYLNKAISFMEVFFVHPKTRMNPSLIYAQAIPGVCTGRGIGIIDTLHLIDTAISVKLLNDEIKDGEKSAVLEGVTSWFEQYLSWMLHHPYGISELNEHNNHSVCFCVQAATFAAITDQKSVLILCKEKYIEYLNSQMAPDGSFPKELSRTKPYSYSLFILDNLTTLAVLLSHELGDVLDLKGKEGQTLEKALDFIYPYIKDKSLWPFGIDVEHYDSLPIGFPFLLLAGSRLKKEHLTTLWRSLPHTSVDKEVMRNTAIKYPLLWMKFLEL
;
A
#
# COMPACT_ATOMS: atom_id res chain seq x y z
N MET A 1 16.95 15.74 -5.90
CA MET A 1 16.10 16.04 -4.74
C MET A 1 16.73 17.16 -3.94
N GLN A 2 16.01 18.25 -3.68
CA GLN A 2 16.50 19.32 -2.81
C GLN A 2 16.45 18.83 -1.35
N ILE A 3 17.58 18.29 -0.86
CA ILE A 3 17.69 17.65 0.46
C ILE A 3 17.24 18.59 1.59
N ASP A 4 17.47 19.90 1.44
CA ASP A 4 17.15 20.89 2.47
C ASP A 4 15.64 21.02 2.73
N ALA A 5 14.78 20.81 1.73
CA ALA A 5 13.32 20.89 1.89
C ALA A 5 12.72 19.69 2.65
N PHE A 6 13.46 18.58 2.75
CA PHE A 6 13.01 17.30 3.31
C PHE A 6 13.95 16.77 4.40
N LYS A 7 14.69 17.65 5.06
CA LYS A 7 15.75 17.27 6.01
C LYS A 7 15.26 16.34 7.11
N GLU A 8 14.10 16.61 7.70
CA GLU A 8 13.53 15.79 8.77
C GLU A 8 13.21 14.37 8.29
N GLU A 9 12.61 14.26 7.11
CA GLU A 9 12.29 12.98 6.49
C GLU A 9 13.56 12.20 6.10
N VAL A 10 14.57 12.88 5.55
CA VAL A 10 15.88 12.27 5.27
C VAL A 10 16.51 11.70 6.55
N CYS A 11 16.45 12.45 7.66
CA CYS A 11 16.94 11.96 8.96
C CYS A 11 16.15 10.74 9.44
N ARG A 12 14.81 10.76 9.34
CA ARG A 12 13.95 9.63 9.71
C ARG A 12 14.33 8.37 8.93
N VAL A 13 14.46 8.48 7.60
CA VAL A 13 14.83 7.35 6.72
C VAL A 13 16.17 6.76 7.10
N ILE A 14 17.20 7.58 7.35
CA ILE A 14 18.53 7.09 7.70
C ILE A 14 18.50 6.35 9.04
N VAL A 15 17.80 6.89 10.05
CA VAL A 15 17.65 6.25 11.37
C VAL A 15 16.95 4.89 11.24
N GLU A 16 15.89 4.80 10.45
CA GLU A 16 15.20 3.53 10.21
C GLU A 16 16.07 2.53 9.44
N ALA A 17 16.79 2.99 8.42
CA ALA A 17 17.71 2.14 7.65
C ALA A 17 18.84 1.58 8.54
N ASP A 18 19.43 2.39 9.42
CA ASP A 18 20.43 1.93 10.39
C ASP A 18 19.87 0.86 11.32
N ARG A 19 18.60 1.00 11.77
CA ARG A 19 17.93 -0.04 12.56
C ARG A 19 17.81 -1.35 11.75
N PHE A 20 17.37 -1.27 10.50
CA PHE A 20 17.18 -2.45 9.63
C PHE A 20 18.48 -3.17 9.26
N LEU A 21 19.65 -2.54 9.36
CA LEU A 21 20.93 -3.25 9.22
C LEU A 21 21.11 -4.39 10.23
N THR A 22 20.48 -4.28 11.39
CA THR A 22 20.61 -5.27 12.48
C THR A 22 19.46 -6.28 12.53
N VAL A 23 18.39 -6.05 11.77
CA VAL A 23 17.22 -6.92 11.71
C VAL A 23 17.53 -8.14 10.85
N LYS A 24 17.12 -9.34 11.31
CA LYS A 24 17.22 -10.58 10.53
C LYS A 24 16.21 -10.54 9.37
N GLU A 25 16.63 -11.02 8.21
CA GLU A 25 15.78 -11.31 7.06
C GLU A 25 14.78 -12.43 7.41
N GLU A 26 13.58 -12.03 7.79
CA GLU A 26 12.46 -12.92 8.06
C GLU A 26 11.67 -13.16 6.76
N SER A 27 11.14 -14.37 6.60
CA SER A 27 10.19 -14.69 5.53
C SER A 27 8.92 -15.32 6.08
N ILE A 28 7.87 -15.40 5.25
CA ILE A 28 6.60 -16.00 5.66
C ILE A 28 6.74 -17.45 6.11
N THR A 29 7.78 -18.16 5.66
CA THR A 29 8.10 -19.53 6.08
C THR A 29 8.54 -19.63 7.55
N ASP A 30 8.91 -18.51 8.18
CA ASP A 30 9.27 -18.44 9.60
C ASP A 30 8.02 -18.40 10.52
N ALA A 31 6.82 -18.16 9.96
CA ALA A 31 5.55 -18.19 10.66
C ALA A 31 4.66 -19.32 10.15
N VAL A 32 4.02 -20.06 11.07
CA VAL A 32 3.13 -21.17 10.71
C VAL A 32 1.75 -20.92 11.28
N CYS A 33 0.73 -21.01 10.42
CA CYS A 33 -0.66 -21.13 10.83
C CYS A 33 -1.13 -22.56 10.55
N GLU A 34 -1.41 -23.34 11.59
CA GLU A 34 -1.88 -24.73 11.45
C GLU A 34 -3.21 -24.84 10.67
N SER A 35 -4.00 -23.76 10.65
CA SER A 35 -5.26 -23.68 9.90
C SER A 35 -5.07 -23.29 8.43
N SER A 36 -3.85 -22.97 8.00
CA SER A 36 -3.56 -22.66 6.60
C SER A 36 -3.58 -23.93 5.76
N PRO A 37 -4.37 -24.00 4.68
CA PRO A 37 -4.33 -25.13 3.75
C PRO A 37 -3.19 -25.01 2.71
N GLY A 38 -2.40 -23.94 2.76
CA GLY A 38 -1.28 -23.71 1.86
C GLY A 38 0.02 -24.40 2.28
N SER A 39 1.01 -24.36 1.38
CA SER A 39 2.39 -24.69 1.71
C SER A 39 3.03 -23.61 2.59
N SER A 40 4.23 -23.87 3.12
CA SER A 40 4.99 -22.87 3.89
C SER A 40 5.30 -21.60 3.11
N ASN A 41 5.32 -21.68 1.79
CA ASN A 41 5.58 -20.56 0.89
C ASN A 41 4.30 -19.85 0.43
N ASP A 42 3.12 -20.28 0.88
CA ASP A 42 1.86 -19.63 0.55
C ASP A 42 1.45 -18.63 1.63
N TYR A 43 1.08 -17.42 1.19
CA TYR A 43 0.62 -16.37 2.09
C TYR A 43 -0.74 -16.73 2.70
N TYR A 44 -0.88 -16.55 4.02
CA TYR A 44 -2.10 -16.77 4.77
C TYR A 44 -2.36 -15.61 5.73
N SER A 45 -3.60 -15.16 5.79
CA SER A 45 -4.06 -14.20 6.79
C SER A 45 -5.54 -14.43 7.09
N ASN A 46 -6.01 -13.98 8.25
CA ASN A 46 -7.44 -13.89 8.52
C ASN A 46 -7.99 -12.50 8.19
N GLY A 47 -9.29 -12.45 7.87
CA GLY A 47 -10.00 -11.19 7.75
C GLY A 47 -10.18 -10.53 9.13
N ASP A 48 -9.75 -9.28 9.28
CA ASP A 48 -9.60 -8.67 10.61
C ASP A 48 -10.93 -8.50 11.35
N TYR A 49 -12.01 -8.22 10.63
CA TYR A 49 -13.32 -7.94 11.23
C TYR A 49 -14.17 -9.18 11.47
N TRP A 50 -13.57 -10.37 11.47
CA TRP A 50 -14.29 -11.65 11.63
C TRP A 50 -13.97 -12.25 13.00
N TRP A 51 -15.02 -12.42 13.80
CA TRP A 51 -14.94 -12.86 15.20
C TRP A 51 -15.59 -14.23 15.38
N PRO A 52 -15.15 -15.05 16.36
CA PRO A 52 -15.87 -16.25 16.75
C PRO A 52 -17.35 -15.95 17.05
N ASN A 53 -18.24 -16.82 16.58
CA ASN A 53 -19.68 -16.69 16.79
C ASN A 53 -20.06 -17.16 18.20
N GLY A 54 -20.40 -16.21 19.07
CA GLY A 54 -20.83 -16.52 20.44
C GLY A 54 -22.15 -17.31 20.55
N ASN A 55 -22.86 -17.55 19.44
CA ASN A 55 -24.11 -18.31 19.40
C ASN A 55 -23.92 -19.79 19.01
N THR A 56 -22.69 -20.27 18.81
CA THR A 56 -22.38 -21.68 18.49
C THR A 56 -21.37 -22.27 19.45
N GLU A 57 -21.39 -23.59 19.64
CA GLU A 57 -20.52 -24.28 20.60
C GLU A 57 -19.04 -24.23 20.20
N ASP A 58 -18.75 -24.22 18.90
CA ASP A 58 -17.40 -24.22 18.33
C ASP A 58 -16.93 -22.82 17.87
N GLY A 59 -17.79 -21.80 18.01
CA GLY A 59 -17.50 -20.44 17.56
C GLY A 59 -17.52 -20.25 16.05
N LEU A 60 -18.02 -21.21 15.26
CA LEU A 60 -18.10 -21.15 13.80
C LEU A 60 -19.55 -21.02 13.29
N PRO A 61 -19.75 -20.52 12.04
CA PRO A 61 -18.79 -19.74 11.27
C PRO A 61 -18.52 -18.39 11.95
N TYR A 62 -17.34 -17.80 11.72
CA TYR A 62 -17.05 -16.46 12.25
C TYR A 62 -18.08 -15.42 11.75
N VAL A 63 -18.33 -14.39 12.55
CA VAL A 63 -19.29 -13.30 12.27
C VAL A 63 -18.58 -11.95 12.15
N ARG A 64 -19.09 -11.10 11.24
CA ARG A 64 -18.46 -9.80 10.96
C ARG A 64 -18.82 -8.73 11.99
N LYS A 65 -17.81 -7.98 12.47
CA LYS A 65 -17.96 -6.73 13.25
C LYS A 65 -17.18 -5.61 12.57
N ASP A 66 -17.85 -4.79 11.77
CA ASP A 66 -17.18 -3.81 10.90
C ASP A 66 -16.38 -2.77 11.69
N GLY A 67 -15.10 -2.58 11.31
CA GLY A 67 -14.21 -1.65 11.97
C GLY A 67 -13.72 -2.08 13.35
N GLN A 68 -13.96 -3.32 13.78
CA GLN A 68 -13.46 -3.87 15.04
C GLN A 68 -12.59 -5.08 14.75
N SER A 69 -11.27 -4.91 14.82
CA SER A 69 -10.31 -5.97 14.51
C SER A 69 -10.29 -7.04 15.61
N TYR A 70 -10.40 -8.31 15.24
CA TYR A 70 -10.26 -9.44 16.16
C TYR A 70 -8.79 -9.67 16.51
N PRO A 71 -8.35 -9.50 17.76
CA PRO A 71 -6.94 -9.64 18.12
C PRO A 71 -6.39 -11.06 17.95
N GLY A 72 -7.26 -12.08 17.88
CA GLY A 72 -6.87 -13.47 17.65
C GLY A 72 -6.81 -13.86 16.17
N ALA A 73 -7.01 -12.91 15.24
CA ALA A 73 -6.82 -13.15 13.82
C ALA A 73 -5.34 -13.42 13.52
N PHE A 74 -5.05 -14.46 12.73
CA PHE A 74 -3.69 -14.68 12.26
C PHE A 74 -3.30 -13.60 11.24
N SER A 75 -2.31 -12.78 11.59
CA SER A 75 -1.80 -11.70 10.75
C SER A 75 -0.28 -11.71 10.61
N GLU A 76 0.41 -12.77 11.03
CA GLU A 76 1.88 -12.79 11.06
C GLU A 76 2.49 -12.71 9.66
N HIS A 77 1.93 -13.36 8.64
CA HIS A 77 2.46 -13.21 7.28
C HIS A 77 2.30 -11.76 6.77
N ARG A 78 1.22 -11.07 7.16
CA ARG A 78 1.04 -9.64 6.87
C ARG A 78 2.09 -8.80 7.56
N ARG A 79 2.35 -9.05 8.85
CA ARG A 79 3.42 -8.37 9.60
C ARG A 79 4.76 -8.54 8.89
N ILE A 80 5.15 -9.78 8.59
CA ILE A 80 6.43 -10.08 7.92
C ILE A 80 6.51 -9.39 6.56
N LEU A 81 5.44 -9.43 5.77
CA LEU A 81 5.38 -8.76 4.46
C LEU A 81 5.58 -7.24 4.59
N THR A 82 4.86 -6.60 5.51
CA THR A 82 4.96 -5.16 5.74
C THR A 82 6.35 -4.79 6.28
N ASP A 83 6.88 -5.54 7.24
CA ASP A 83 8.21 -5.31 7.84
C ASP A 83 9.32 -5.47 6.80
N THR A 84 9.27 -6.51 5.96
CA THR A 84 10.23 -6.74 4.89
C THR A 84 10.15 -5.65 3.82
N SER A 85 8.95 -5.25 3.42
CA SER A 85 8.78 -4.12 2.51
C SER A 85 9.35 -2.84 3.10
N MET A 86 9.08 -2.58 4.38
CA MET A 86 9.63 -1.42 5.08
C MET A 86 11.16 -1.45 5.14
N ALA A 87 11.76 -2.61 5.42
CA ALA A 87 13.20 -2.78 5.49
C ALA A 87 13.85 -2.50 4.12
N ILE A 88 13.35 -3.15 3.08
CA ILE A 88 13.86 -2.98 1.70
C ILE A 88 13.82 -1.52 1.28
N SER A 89 12.71 -0.84 1.55
CA SER A 89 12.50 0.53 1.07
C SER A 89 13.26 1.57 1.91
N ALA A 90 13.38 1.42 3.23
CA ALA A 90 14.28 2.26 4.03
C ALA A 90 15.73 2.14 3.56
N LEU A 91 16.23 0.90 3.43
CA LEU A 91 17.61 0.61 3.05
C LEU A 91 17.91 1.12 1.64
N THR A 92 17.01 0.88 0.68
CA THR A 92 17.13 1.42 -0.68
C THR A 92 17.14 2.95 -0.66
N CYS A 93 16.24 3.58 0.09
CA CYS A 93 16.18 5.03 0.17
C CYS A 93 17.47 5.62 0.76
N ALA A 94 17.96 5.07 1.87
CA ALA A 94 19.23 5.47 2.47
C ALA A 94 20.41 5.28 1.52
N TYR A 95 20.49 4.15 0.81
CA TYR A 95 21.50 3.94 -0.22
C TYR A 95 21.45 5.03 -1.29
N LEU A 96 20.27 5.37 -1.82
CA LEU A 96 20.13 6.39 -2.87
C LEU A 96 20.46 7.81 -2.38
N LEU A 97 20.31 8.07 -1.08
CA LEU A 97 20.61 9.37 -0.45
C LEU A 97 22.09 9.57 -0.16
N ILE A 98 22.74 8.59 0.48
CA ILE A 98 24.10 8.74 1.03
C ILE A 98 25.13 7.78 0.43
N ARG A 99 24.71 6.88 -0.46
CA ARG A 99 25.57 6.01 -1.29
C ARG A 99 26.46 5.03 -0.51
N GLU A 100 26.10 4.71 0.73
CA GLU A 100 26.79 3.68 1.51
C GLU A 100 26.35 2.26 1.12
N GLN A 101 27.32 1.42 0.72
CA GLN A 101 27.08 0.07 0.22
C GLN A 101 26.45 -0.89 1.25
N LYS A 102 26.60 -0.62 2.55
CA LYS A 102 26.00 -1.44 3.62
C LYS A 102 24.48 -1.53 3.49
N TYR A 103 23.81 -0.43 3.11
CA TYR A 103 22.37 -0.43 2.95
C TYR A 103 21.93 -1.18 1.70
N LEU A 104 22.63 -0.99 0.57
CA LEU A 104 22.35 -1.75 -0.64
C LEU A 104 22.48 -3.26 -0.41
N ASN A 105 23.59 -3.69 0.20
CA ASN A 105 23.83 -5.10 0.46
C ASN A 105 22.72 -5.72 1.33
N LYS A 106 22.27 -4.99 2.36
CA LYS A 106 21.19 -5.45 3.23
C LYS A 106 19.82 -5.43 2.53
N ALA A 107 19.53 -4.45 1.67
CA ALA A 107 18.30 -4.45 0.89
C ALA A 107 18.22 -5.67 -0.04
N ILE A 108 19.33 -6.01 -0.72
CA ILE A 108 19.42 -7.17 -1.59
C ILE A 108 19.23 -8.48 -0.82
N SER A 109 19.77 -8.61 0.40
CA SER A 109 19.57 -9.85 1.19
C SER A 109 18.11 -10.05 1.62
N PHE A 110 17.40 -8.99 2.02
CA PHE A 110 15.95 -9.08 2.27
C PHE A 110 15.18 -9.49 1.01
N MET A 111 15.53 -8.92 -0.14
CA MET A 111 14.92 -9.27 -1.42
C MET A 111 15.15 -10.74 -1.80
N GLU A 112 16.39 -11.22 -1.64
CA GLU A 112 16.76 -12.60 -1.95
C GLU A 112 15.97 -13.58 -1.08
N VAL A 113 15.92 -13.35 0.24
CA VAL A 113 15.23 -14.24 1.19
C VAL A 113 13.72 -14.28 0.93
N PHE A 114 13.08 -13.12 0.72
CA PHE A 114 11.62 -13.03 0.68
C PHE A 114 11.01 -13.34 -0.70
N PHE A 115 11.73 -13.07 -1.81
CA PHE A 115 11.16 -13.21 -3.16
C PHE A 115 11.83 -14.31 -4.01
N VAL A 116 13.11 -14.61 -3.78
CA VAL A 116 13.91 -15.39 -4.73
C VAL A 116 14.24 -16.79 -4.20
N HIS A 117 14.79 -16.86 -2.99
CA HIS A 117 15.38 -18.09 -2.47
C HIS A 117 14.30 -19.18 -2.27
N PRO A 118 14.39 -20.35 -2.94
CA PRO A 118 13.27 -21.29 -3.05
C PRO A 118 12.72 -21.81 -1.72
N LYS A 119 13.56 -21.91 -0.68
CA LYS A 119 13.12 -22.41 0.63
C LYS A 119 12.35 -21.38 1.45
N THR A 120 12.50 -20.10 1.14
CA THR A 120 11.99 -19.00 1.97
C THR A 120 11.02 -18.11 1.22
N ARG A 121 11.08 -18.04 -0.11
CA ARG A 121 10.28 -17.10 -0.90
C ARG A 121 8.78 -17.18 -0.60
N MET A 122 8.10 -16.05 -0.61
CA MET A 122 6.64 -16.03 -0.75
C MET A 122 6.27 -16.40 -2.18
N ASN A 123 5.29 -17.28 -2.39
CA ASN A 123 4.74 -17.55 -3.72
C ASN A 123 3.96 -16.32 -4.22
N PRO A 124 4.01 -15.99 -5.52
CA PRO A 124 3.36 -14.80 -6.09
C PRO A 124 1.85 -14.98 -6.26
N SER A 125 1.14 -15.27 -5.17
CA SER A 125 -0.32 -15.44 -5.15
C SER A 125 -0.90 -15.25 -3.74
N LEU A 126 -2.16 -14.80 -3.65
CA LEU A 126 -2.89 -14.60 -2.39
C LEU A 126 -4.10 -15.53 -2.27
N ILE A 127 -3.90 -16.82 -2.54
CA ILE A 127 -4.97 -17.83 -2.56
C ILE A 127 -5.60 -17.99 -1.16
N TYR A 128 -4.83 -17.78 -0.08
CA TYR A 128 -5.30 -17.98 1.29
C TYR A 128 -5.33 -16.69 2.12
N ALA A 129 -5.41 -15.54 1.45
CA ALA A 129 -5.48 -14.24 2.11
C ALA A 129 -6.88 -13.94 2.64
N GLN A 130 -6.93 -13.34 3.83
CA GLN A 130 -8.12 -12.97 4.57
C GLN A 130 -9.18 -14.08 4.67
N ALA A 131 -8.73 -15.30 4.95
CA ALA A 131 -9.57 -16.45 5.28
C ALA A 131 -10.54 -16.12 6.41
N ILE A 132 -11.70 -16.77 6.38
CA ILE A 132 -12.75 -16.65 7.40
C ILE A 132 -13.03 -18.06 7.92
N PRO A 133 -12.65 -18.38 9.17
CA PRO A 133 -12.92 -19.69 9.75
C PRO A 133 -14.42 -20.07 9.65
N GLY A 134 -14.67 -21.27 9.12
CA GLY A 134 -16.03 -21.80 8.88
C GLY A 134 -16.75 -21.24 7.64
N VAL A 135 -16.12 -20.37 6.84
CA VAL A 135 -16.74 -19.78 5.63
C VAL A 135 -15.88 -19.97 4.39
N CYS A 136 -14.62 -19.56 4.41
CA CYS A 136 -13.71 -19.71 3.27
C CYS A 136 -12.23 -19.72 3.68
N THR A 137 -11.39 -20.33 2.85
CA THR A 137 -9.94 -20.42 3.07
C THR A 137 -9.16 -19.22 2.52
N GLY A 138 -9.82 -18.32 1.79
CA GLY A 138 -9.27 -17.11 1.19
C GLY A 138 -10.33 -16.37 0.37
N ARG A 139 -10.04 -15.14 -0.07
CA ARG A 139 -10.96 -14.31 -0.88
C ARG A 139 -10.29 -13.10 -1.54
N GLY A 140 -10.95 -12.51 -2.53
CA GLY A 140 -10.52 -11.33 -3.29
C GLY A 140 -10.03 -10.17 -2.43
N ILE A 141 -10.83 -9.77 -1.43
CA ILE A 141 -10.50 -8.64 -0.53
C ILE A 141 -9.21 -8.81 0.27
N GLY A 142 -8.63 -10.01 0.29
CA GLY A 142 -7.31 -10.25 0.83
C GLY A 142 -6.16 -9.64 0.04
N ILE A 143 -6.35 -9.30 -1.25
CA ILE A 143 -5.32 -8.70 -2.12
C ILE A 143 -4.82 -7.35 -1.59
N ILE A 144 -5.63 -6.66 -0.79
CA ILE A 144 -5.21 -5.43 -0.12
C ILE A 144 -4.02 -5.65 0.84
N ASP A 145 -3.80 -6.87 1.33
CA ASP A 145 -2.69 -7.20 2.24
C ASP A 145 -1.32 -6.98 1.59
N THR A 146 -1.21 -7.05 0.26
CA THR A 146 0.03 -6.79 -0.49
C THR A 146 0.20 -5.34 -0.92
N LEU A 147 -0.73 -4.44 -0.59
CA LEU A 147 -0.67 -3.03 -0.99
C LEU A 147 0.68 -2.38 -0.64
N HIS A 148 1.29 -2.76 0.47
CA HIS A 148 2.59 -2.24 0.90
C HIS A 148 3.75 -2.58 -0.05
N LEU A 149 3.64 -3.65 -0.86
CA LEU A 149 4.70 -4.05 -1.78
C LEU A 149 4.97 -3.04 -2.90
N ILE A 150 4.13 -2.00 -3.06
CA ILE A 150 4.38 -0.92 -4.02
C ILE A 150 5.69 -0.17 -3.74
N ASP A 151 6.07 0.01 -2.48
CA ASP A 151 7.34 0.63 -2.09
C ASP A 151 8.54 -0.27 -2.47
N THR A 152 8.37 -1.60 -2.29
CA THR A 152 9.36 -2.60 -2.72
C THR A 152 9.53 -2.60 -4.23
N ALA A 153 8.43 -2.57 -4.99
CA ALA A 153 8.46 -2.56 -6.45
C ALA A 153 9.25 -1.35 -7.00
N ILE A 154 8.98 -0.15 -6.48
CA ILE A 154 9.73 1.05 -6.87
C ILE A 154 11.20 0.97 -6.46
N SER A 155 11.49 0.39 -5.28
CA SER A 155 12.87 0.17 -4.84
C SER A 155 13.63 -0.70 -5.85
N VAL A 156 13.02 -1.80 -6.31
CA VAL A 156 13.60 -2.69 -7.33
C VAL A 156 13.82 -1.96 -8.64
N LYS A 157 12.85 -1.17 -9.12
CA LYS A 157 13.00 -0.38 -10.36
C LYS A 157 14.20 0.57 -10.29
N LEU A 158 14.28 1.38 -9.23
CA LEU A 158 15.37 2.34 -9.04
C LEU A 158 16.75 1.66 -8.93
N LEU A 159 16.82 0.49 -8.30
CA LEU A 159 18.07 -0.27 -8.21
C LEU A 159 18.44 -0.94 -9.54
N ASN A 160 17.47 -1.48 -10.27
CA ASN A 160 17.68 -2.02 -11.63
C ASN A 160 18.23 -0.96 -12.59
N ASP A 161 17.89 0.31 -12.39
CA ASP A 161 18.45 1.40 -13.21
C ASP A 161 19.94 1.65 -12.95
N GLU A 162 20.44 1.37 -11.74
CA GLU A 162 21.85 1.56 -11.36
C GLU A 162 22.71 0.28 -11.46
N ILE A 163 22.12 -0.90 -11.31
CA ILE A 163 22.82 -2.19 -11.20
C ILE A 163 22.42 -3.07 -12.38
N LYS A 164 23.37 -3.36 -13.27
CA LYS A 164 23.10 -4.04 -14.56
C LYS A 164 23.76 -5.42 -14.69
N ASP A 165 24.63 -5.80 -13.76
CA ASP A 165 25.36 -7.07 -13.78
C ASP A 165 25.67 -7.60 -12.36
N GLY A 166 26.13 -8.86 -12.32
CA GLY A 166 26.54 -9.54 -11.10
C GLY A 166 25.39 -10.13 -10.28
N GLU A 167 25.74 -10.69 -9.11
CA GLU A 167 24.82 -11.43 -8.24
C GLU A 167 23.63 -10.58 -7.77
N LYS A 168 23.86 -9.29 -7.50
CA LYS A 168 22.79 -8.36 -7.11
C LYS A 168 21.78 -8.14 -8.24
N SER A 169 22.25 -8.03 -9.49
CA SER A 169 21.36 -7.93 -10.67
C SER A 169 20.47 -9.17 -10.77
N ALA A 170 21.04 -10.37 -10.58
CA ALA A 170 20.28 -11.62 -10.63
C ALA A 170 19.17 -11.68 -9.54
N VAL A 171 19.43 -11.16 -8.33
CA VAL A 171 18.39 -11.05 -7.30
C VAL A 171 17.30 -10.07 -7.72
N LEU A 172 17.66 -8.88 -8.22
CA LEU A 172 16.70 -7.88 -8.68
C LEU A 172 15.84 -8.40 -9.83
N GLU A 173 16.42 -9.10 -10.80
CA GLU A 173 15.71 -9.77 -11.90
C GLU A 173 14.73 -10.84 -11.37
N GLY A 174 15.15 -11.62 -10.36
CA GLY A 174 14.28 -12.58 -9.68
C GLY A 174 13.08 -11.91 -9.01
N VAL A 175 13.27 -10.76 -8.37
CA VAL A 175 12.18 -9.99 -7.75
C VAL A 175 11.27 -9.37 -8.81
N THR A 176 11.82 -8.83 -9.91
CA THR A 176 11.03 -8.34 -11.05
C THR A 176 10.15 -9.46 -11.61
N SER A 177 10.70 -10.66 -11.81
CA SER A 177 9.94 -11.83 -12.25
C SER A 177 8.84 -12.24 -11.26
N TRP A 178 9.07 -12.07 -9.95
CA TRP A 178 8.03 -12.30 -8.95
C TRP A 178 6.86 -11.33 -9.12
N PHE A 179 7.12 -10.04 -9.33
CA PHE A 179 6.08 -9.04 -9.58
C PHE A 179 5.34 -9.26 -10.90
N GLU A 180 6.03 -9.72 -11.95
CA GLU A 180 5.39 -10.12 -13.22
C GLU A 180 4.39 -11.27 -13.00
N GLN A 181 4.81 -12.31 -12.27
CA GLN A 181 3.97 -13.46 -11.95
C GLN A 181 2.79 -13.06 -11.06
N TYR A 182 3.03 -12.22 -10.04
CA TYR A 182 1.97 -11.78 -9.15
C TYR A 182 0.94 -10.89 -9.86
N LEU A 183 1.41 -9.95 -10.69
CA LEU A 183 0.52 -9.13 -11.51
C LEU A 183 -0.32 -9.99 -12.47
N SER A 184 0.28 -10.98 -13.11
CA SER A 184 -0.47 -11.94 -13.93
C SER A 184 -1.53 -12.69 -13.12
N TRP A 185 -1.20 -13.14 -11.90
CA TRP A 185 -2.16 -13.78 -11.01
C TRP A 185 -3.31 -12.83 -10.63
N MET A 186 -3.01 -11.58 -10.27
CA MET A 186 -4.01 -10.55 -9.95
C MET A 186 -4.98 -10.29 -11.12
N LEU A 187 -4.51 -10.34 -12.36
CA LEU A 187 -5.34 -10.01 -13.53
C LEU A 187 -6.23 -11.18 -13.99
N HIS A 188 -5.87 -12.43 -13.69
CA HIS A 188 -6.55 -13.61 -14.26
C HIS A 188 -7.22 -14.50 -13.22
N HIS A 189 -6.78 -14.50 -11.97
CA HIS A 189 -7.38 -15.33 -10.94
C HIS A 189 -8.76 -14.76 -10.52
N PRO A 190 -9.78 -15.60 -10.24
CA PRO A 190 -11.11 -15.13 -9.84
C PRO A 190 -11.11 -14.14 -8.66
N TYR A 191 -10.20 -14.30 -7.70
CA TYR A 191 -10.04 -13.36 -6.57
C TYR A 191 -9.54 -11.98 -7.00
N GLY A 192 -8.61 -11.93 -7.95
CA GLY A 192 -8.15 -10.67 -8.52
C GLY A 192 -9.23 -9.98 -9.34
N ILE A 193 -9.98 -10.75 -10.13
CA ILE A 193 -11.14 -10.24 -10.88
C ILE A 193 -12.22 -9.72 -9.92
N SER A 194 -12.50 -10.40 -8.80
CA SER A 194 -13.48 -9.89 -7.83
C SER A 194 -13.01 -8.60 -7.18
N GLU A 195 -11.74 -8.52 -6.77
CA GLU A 195 -11.18 -7.33 -6.12
C GLU A 195 -11.18 -6.10 -7.03
N LEU A 196 -10.79 -6.27 -8.30
CA LEU A 196 -10.83 -5.21 -9.30
C LEU A 196 -12.24 -4.64 -9.52
N ASN A 197 -13.26 -5.46 -9.33
CA ASN A 197 -14.68 -5.11 -9.52
C ASN A 197 -15.39 -4.70 -8.23
N GLU A 198 -14.68 -4.58 -7.11
CA GLU A 198 -15.22 -3.94 -5.92
C GLU A 198 -15.58 -2.47 -6.21
N HIS A 199 -16.40 -1.90 -5.33
CA HIS A 199 -16.99 -0.58 -5.55
C HIS A 199 -16.65 0.41 -4.44
N ASN A 200 -15.48 0.27 -3.84
CA ASN A 200 -14.95 1.08 -2.74
C ASN A 200 -13.40 1.11 -2.82
N ASN A 201 -12.73 1.53 -1.75
CA ASN A 201 -11.27 1.58 -1.64
C ASN A 201 -10.52 0.31 -2.12
N HIS A 202 -11.10 -0.88 -2.05
CA HIS A 202 -10.46 -2.13 -2.50
C HIS A 202 -10.07 -2.10 -3.98
N SER A 203 -10.99 -1.66 -4.85
CA SER A 203 -10.72 -1.60 -6.29
C SER A 203 -9.65 -0.54 -6.62
N VAL A 204 -9.64 0.57 -5.88
CA VAL A 204 -8.61 1.60 -5.99
C VAL A 204 -7.25 1.03 -5.59
N CYS A 205 -7.17 0.31 -4.46
CA CYS A 205 -5.94 -0.32 -3.98
C CYS A 205 -5.43 -1.42 -4.93
N PHE A 206 -6.34 -2.18 -5.55
CA PHE A 206 -5.99 -3.11 -6.62
C PHE A 206 -5.30 -2.37 -7.77
N CYS A 207 -5.88 -1.28 -8.26
CA CYS A 207 -5.31 -0.52 -9.38
C CYS A 207 -3.99 0.17 -9.02
N VAL A 208 -3.79 0.64 -7.77
CA VAL A 208 -2.48 1.15 -7.31
C VAL A 208 -1.42 0.06 -7.45
N GLN A 209 -1.67 -1.13 -6.89
CA GLN A 209 -0.76 -2.27 -7.01
C GLN A 209 -0.51 -2.66 -8.46
N ALA A 210 -1.57 -2.87 -9.24
CA ALA A 210 -1.47 -3.29 -10.63
C ALA A 210 -0.72 -2.28 -11.49
N ALA A 211 -0.97 -0.97 -11.31
CA ALA A 211 -0.27 0.08 -12.03
C ALA A 211 1.21 0.15 -11.63
N THR A 212 1.52 0.07 -10.33
CA THR A 212 2.92 0.09 -9.87
C THR A 212 3.69 -1.11 -10.41
N PHE A 213 3.13 -2.32 -10.31
CA PHE A 213 3.79 -3.52 -10.82
C PHE A 213 3.93 -3.46 -12.34
N ALA A 214 2.92 -2.96 -13.05
CA ALA A 214 2.99 -2.79 -14.49
C ALA A 214 4.07 -1.79 -14.93
N ALA A 215 4.27 -0.71 -14.18
CA ALA A 215 5.31 0.28 -14.48
C ALA A 215 6.73 -0.30 -14.33
N ILE A 216 6.95 -1.21 -13.37
CA ILE A 216 8.28 -1.81 -13.17
C ILE A 216 8.56 -3.01 -14.08
N THR A 217 7.52 -3.61 -14.65
CA THR A 217 7.61 -4.74 -15.61
C THR A 217 7.26 -4.33 -17.04
N ASP A 218 7.21 -3.02 -17.33
CA ASP A 218 6.90 -2.45 -18.66
C ASP A 218 5.59 -2.94 -19.32
N GLN A 219 4.55 -3.22 -18.52
CA GLN A 219 3.24 -3.73 -18.98
C GLN A 219 2.24 -2.61 -19.28
N LYS A 220 2.46 -1.88 -20.38
CA LYS A 220 1.67 -0.70 -20.76
C LYS A 220 0.16 -0.94 -20.89
N SER A 221 -0.28 -2.13 -21.31
CA SER A 221 -1.71 -2.48 -21.40
C SER A 221 -2.42 -2.42 -20.04
N VAL A 222 -1.73 -2.82 -18.97
CA VAL A 222 -2.26 -2.79 -17.60
C VAL A 222 -2.37 -1.36 -17.08
N LEU A 223 -1.41 -0.49 -17.42
CA LEU A 223 -1.48 0.94 -17.12
C LEU A 223 -2.70 1.59 -17.78
N ILE A 224 -2.99 1.24 -19.04
CA ILE A 224 -4.18 1.72 -19.76
C ILE A 224 -5.47 1.24 -19.08
N LEU A 225 -5.55 -0.04 -18.71
CA LEU A 225 -6.67 -0.59 -17.93
C LEU A 225 -6.88 0.19 -16.62
N CYS A 226 -5.81 0.47 -15.88
CA CYS A 226 -5.89 1.22 -14.62
C CYS A 226 -6.34 2.68 -14.84
N LYS A 227 -5.95 3.32 -15.96
CA LYS A 227 -6.45 4.64 -16.36
C LYS A 227 -7.94 4.63 -16.67
N GLU A 228 -8.43 3.62 -17.37
CA GLU A 228 -9.87 3.45 -17.64
C GLU A 228 -10.65 3.25 -16.33
N LYS A 229 -10.13 2.42 -15.43
CA LYS A 229 -10.71 2.19 -14.10
C LYS A 229 -10.69 3.43 -13.23
N TYR A 230 -9.62 4.23 -13.26
CA TYR A 230 -9.58 5.52 -12.57
C TYR A 230 -10.75 6.43 -12.98
N ILE A 231 -11.05 6.53 -14.28
CA ILE A 231 -12.22 7.30 -14.76
C ILE A 231 -13.53 6.69 -14.24
N GLU A 232 -13.64 5.36 -14.23
CA GLU A 232 -14.80 4.66 -13.66
C GLU A 232 -14.98 4.99 -12.17
N TYR A 233 -13.90 5.06 -11.39
CA TYR A 233 -13.92 5.37 -9.97
C TYR A 233 -14.34 6.82 -9.70
N LEU A 234 -13.84 7.78 -10.49
CA LEU A 234 -14.30 9.18 -10.42
C LEU A 234 -15.83 9.29 -10.62
N ASN A 235 -16.41 8.44 -11.47
CA ASN A 235 -17.84 8.45 -11.76
C ASN A 235 -18.70 7.70 -10.74
N SER A 236 -18.19 6.58 -10.21
CA SER A 236 -19.00 5.63 -9.45
C SER A 236 -18.78 5.68 -7.93
N GLN A 237 -17.64 6.22 -7.48
CA GLN A 237 -17.26 6.22 -6.07
C GLN A 237 -17.18 7.63 -5.47
N MET A 238 -16.99 8.66 -6.30
CA MET A 238 -16.85 10.06 -5.86
C MET A 238 -18.12 10.86 -6.14
N ALA A 239 -18.59 11.59 -5.13
CA ALA A 239 -19.70 12.53 -5.26
C ALA A 239 -19.24 13.84 -5.95
N PRO A 240 -20.17 14.67 -6.47
CA PRO A 240 -19.82 15.93 -7.16
C PRO A 240 -19.02 16.94 -6.34
N ASP A 241 -19.06 16.84 -5.00
CA ASP A 241 -18.31 17.68 -4.06
C ASP A 241 -16.89 17.14 -3.74
N GLY A 242 -16.52 15.98 -4.27
CA GLY A 242 -15.23 15.33 -4.03
C GLY A 242 -15.23 14.29 -2.90
N SER A 243 -16.33 14.15 -2.15
CA SER A 243 -16.46 13.16 -1.09
C SER A 243 -16.64 11.73 -1.62
N PHE A 244 -16.40 10.72 -0.79
CA PHE A 244 -16.60 9.30 -1.10
C PHE A 244 -17.71 8.70 -0.23
N PRO A 245 -18.98 8.65 -0.70
CA PRO A 245 -20.12 8.32 0.15
C PRO A 245 -20.06 6.93 0.82
N LYS A 246 -19.44 5.94 0.16
CA LYS A 246 -19.29 4.58 0.73
C LYS A 246 -18.25 4.51 1.84
N GLU A 247 -17.27 5.40 1.84
CA GLU A 247 -16.27 5.51 2.89
C GLU A 247 -16.83 6.31 4.07
N LEU A 248 -17.59 7.37 3.79
CA LEU A 248 -18.31 8.16 4.79
C LEU A 248 -19.39 7.37 5.56
N SER A 249 -19.92 6.28 4.98
CA SER A 249 -20.93 5.43 5.63
C SER A 249 -20.35 4.32 6.52
N ARG A 250 -19.02 4.23 6.63
CA ARG A 250 -18.33 3.22 7.44
C ARG A 250 -18.31 3.59 8.92
N THR A 251 -17.92 2.63 9.75
CA THR A 251 -17.71 2.85 11.19
C THR A 251 -16.43 3.64 11.50
N LYS A 252 -15.54 3.83 10.51
CA LYS A 252 -14.34 4.65 10.59
C LYS A 252 -14.29 5.67 9.43
N PRO A 253 -15.28 6.58 9.33
CA PRO A 253 -15.45 7.41 8.14
C PRO A 253 -14.28 8.36 7.87
N TYR A 254 -13.55 8.80 8.90
CA TYR A 254 -12.37 9.65 8.73
C TYR A 254 -11.20 8.85 8.17
N SER A 255 -10.87 7.72 8.80
CA SER A 255 -9.82 6.79 8.33
C SER A 255 -10.04 6.34 6.89
N TYR A 256 -11.25 5.89 6.53
CA TYR A 256 -11.54 5.40 5.18
C TYR A 256 -11.49 6.52 4.13
N SER A 257 -11.88 7.75 4.49
CA SER A 257 -11.79 8.91 3.58
C SER A 257 -10.34 9.30 3.30
N LEU A 258 -9.46 9.24 4.31
CA LEU A 258 -8.03 9.46 4.14
C LEU A 258 -7.40 8.33 3.31
N PHE A 259 -7.76 7.07 3.61
CA PHE A 259 -7.22 5.89 2.95
C PHE A 259 -7.55 5.83 1.45
N ILE A 260 -8.82 6.04 1.07
CA ILE A 260 -9.21 6.03 -0.35
C ILE A 260 -8.52 7.15 -1.12
N LEU A 261 -8.42 8.35 -0.54
CA LEU A 261 -7.80 9.48 -1.22
C LEU A 261 -6.29 9.30 -1.35
N ASP A 262 -5.63 8.70 -0.35
CA ASP A 262 -4.20 8.42 -0.40
C ASP A 262 -3.87 7.54 -1.62
N ASN A 263 -4.64 6.46 -1.77
CA ASN A 263 -4.48 5.51 -2.86
C ASN A 263 -4.94 6.07 -4.21
N LEU A 264 -6.06 6.80 -4.27
CA LEU A 264 -6.54 7.39 -5.52
C LEU A 264 -5.56 8.44 -6.06
N THR A 265 -4.99 9.26 -5.18
CA THR A 265 -3.96 10.23 -5.56
C THR A 265 -2.71 9.53 -6.05
N THR A 266 -2.24 8.51 -5.33
CA THR A 266 -1.08 7.71 -5.73
C THR A 266 -1.26 7.13 -7.14
N LEU A 267 -2.42 6.55 -7.42
CA LEU A 267 -2.78 6.03 -8.73
C LEU A 267 -2.75 7.12 -9.81
N ALA A 268 -3.38 8.28 -9.56
CA ALA A 268 -3.47 9.36 -10.52
C ALA A 268 -2.10 9.97 -10.86
N VAL A 269 -1.23 10.15 -9.85
CA VAL A 269 0.12 10.69 -10.02
C VAL A 269 0.99 9.69 -10.78
N LEU A 270 0.96 8.41 -10.41
CA LEU A 270 1.70 7.36 -11.12
C LEU A 270 1.27 7.26 -12.59
N LEU A 271 -0.03 7.16 -12.85
CA LEU A 271 -0.52 7.05 -14.23
C LEU A 271 -0.22 8.32 -15.05
N SER A 272 -0.20 9.50 -14.43
CA SER A 272 0.19 10.74 -15.10
C SER A 272 1.68 10.78 -15.44
N HIS A 273 2.52 10.15 -14.63
CA HIS A 273 3.95 9.97 -14.94
C HIS A 273 4.12 9.04 -16.15
N GLU A 274 3.45 7.88 -16.14
CA GLU A 274 3.64 6.85 -17.17
C GLU A 274 2.93 7.13 -18.51
N LEU A 275 1.74 7.73 -18.47
CA LEU A 275 0.85 7.86 -19.65
C LEU A 275 0.57 9.31 -20.05
N GLY A 276 0.89 10.27 -19.21
CA GLY A 276 0.46 11.66 -19.36
C GLY A 276 -1.02 11.89 -19.02
N ASP A 277 -1.31 13.10 -18.55
CA ASP A 277 -2.64 13.72 -18.47
C ASP A 277 -3.75 12.86 -17.82
N VAL A 278 -3.47 12.25 -16.65
CA VAL A 278 -4.49 11.52 -15.86
C VAL A 278 -5.08 12.39 -14.74
N LEU A 279 -4.30 13.30 -14.17
CA LEU A 279 -4.74 14.21 -13.10
C LEU A 279 -5.87 15.16 -13.53
N ASP A 280 -5.89 15.57 -14.80
CA ASP A 280 -6.89 16.51 -15.35
C ASP A 280 -8.20 15.83 -15.78
N LEU A 281 -8.28 14.49 -15.69
CA LEU A 281 -9.48 13.74 -16.04
C LEU A 281 -10.64 14.07 -15.10
N LYS A 282 -11.84 14.07 -15.67
CA LYS A 282 -13.07 14.48 -14.99
C LYS A 282 -14.13 13.39 -15.06
N GLY A 283 -14.85 13.21 -13.96
CA GLY A 283 -16.10 12.48 -13.95
C GLY A 283 -17.23 13.25 -14.65
N LYS A 284 -18.33 12.54 -14.93
CA LYS A 284 -19.50 13.04 -15.67
C LYS A 284 -20.20 14.20 -14.99
N GLU A 285 -20.09 14.32 -13.67
CA GLU A 285 -20.67 15.40 -12.86
C GLU A 285 -19.60 16.41 -12.40
N GLY A 286 -18.45 16.41 -13.08
CA GLY A 286 -17.33 17.29 -12.79
C GLY A 286 -16.52 16.87 -11.57
N GLN A 287 -16.56 15.60 -11.15
CA GLN A 287 -15.64 15.03 -10.18
C GLN A 287 -14.19 15.16 -10.67
N THR A 288 -13.28 15.56 -9.79
CA THR A 288 -11.84 15.65 -10.08
C THR A 288 -11.05 15.29 -8.84
N LEU A 289 -9.78 14.90 -9.01
CA LEU A 289 -8.89 14.70 -7.86
C LEU A 289 -8.76 15.98 -7.01
N GLU A 290 -8.73 17.15 -7.65
CA GLU A 290 -8.68 18.42 -6.93
C GLU A 290 -9.86 18.63 -6.00
N LYS A 291 -11.08 18.29 -6.42
CA LYS A 291 -12.26 18.37 -5.53
C LYS A 291 -12.15 17.45 -4.33
N ALA A 292 -11.60 16.24 -4.52
CA ALA A 292 -11.40 15.31 -3.42
C ALA A 292 -10.34 15.81 -2.41
N LEU A 293 -9.27 16.43 -2.91
CA LEU A 293 -8.28 17.12 -2.08
C LEU A 293 -8.91 18.30 -1.32
N ASP A 294 -9.67 19.15 -2.02
CA ASP A 294 -10.35 20.31 -1.44
C ASP A 294 -11.39 19.91 -0.38
N PHE A 295 -12.10 18.78 -0.60
CA PHE A 295 -13.05 18.21 0.36
C PHE A 295 -12.37 17.81 1.67
N ILE A 296 -11.28 17.05 1.63
CA ILE A 296 -10.67 16.50 2.85
C ILE A 296 -9.76 17.50 3.58
N TYR A 297 -9.15 18.43 2.84
CA TYR A 297 -8.12 19.35 3.35
C TYR A 297 -8.51 20.08 4.66
N PRO A 298 -9.69 20.72 4.78
CA PRO A 298 -10.05 21.43 6.01
C PRO A 298 -10.08 20.50 7.24
N TYR A 299 -10.45 19.23 7.07
CA TYR A 299 -10.57 18.25 8.14
C TYR A 299 -9.23 17.60 8.53
N ILE A 300 -8.22 17.68 7.68
CA ILE A 300 -6.84 17.32 8.05
C ILE A 300 -6.19 18.47 8.81
N LYS A 301 -6.42 19.70 8.35
CA LYS A 301 -5.91 20.90 8.99
C LYS A 301 -6.50 21.12 10.38
N ASP A 302 -7.80 20.88 10.53
CA ASP A 302 -8.52 20.94 11.79
C ASP A 302 -9.52 19.78 11.89
N LYS A 303 -9.10 18.70 12.56
CA LYS A 303 -9.91 17.50 12.76
C LYS A 303 -11.22 17.77 13.51
N SER A 304 -11.29 18.83 14.32
CA SER A 304 -12.51 19.17 15.07
C SER A 304 -13.69 19.59 14.18
N LEU A 305 -13.41 19.94 12.91
CA LEU A 305 -14.42 20.30 11.93
C LEU A 305 -15.09 19.09 11.28
N TRP A 306 -14.62 17.86 11.52
CA TRP A 306 -15.12 16.65 10.87
C TRP A 306 -16.58 16.34 11.23
N PRO A 307 -17.53 16.37 10.27
CA PRO A 307 -18.96 16.31 10.58
C PRO A 307 -19.58 14.90 10.50
N PHE A 308 -18.83 13.88 10.08
CA PHE A 308 -19.37 12.56 9.72
C PHE A 308 -19.26 11.51 10.85
N GLY A 309 -19.00 11.96 12.07
CA GLY A 309 -18.86 11.09 13.25
C GLY A 309 -17.44 10.64 13.51
N ILE A 310 -17.23 10.10 14.72
CA ILE A 310 -15.93 9.67 15.23
C ILE A 310 -15.70 8.21 14.82
N ASP A 311 -14.46 7.89 14.40
CA ASP A 311 -14.08 6.52 14.08
C ASP A 311 -14.15 5.64 15.34
N VAL A 312 -14.76 4.45 15.23
CA VAL A 312 -14.96 3.55 16.37
C VAL A 312 -13.65 3.06 17.02
N GLU A 313 -12.53 3.10 16.30
CA GLU A 313 -11.18 2.85 16.82
C GLU A 313 -10.19 3.74 16.07
N HIS A 314 -9.04 4.05 16.69
CA HIS A 314 -7.88 4.75 16.10
C HIS A 314 -8.11 6.20 15.65
N TYR A 315 -9.25 6.83 15.97
CA TYR A 315 -9.55 8.22 15.59
C TYR A 315 -8.49 9.23 16.05
N ASP A 316 -7.99 9.06 17.27
CA ASP A 316 -7.02 9.99 17.89
C ASP A 316 -5.61 9.88 17.29
N SER A 317 -5.31 8.75 16.66
CA SER A 317 -4.03 8.48 16.00
C SER A 317 -3.91 9.17 14.62
N LEU A 318 -4.97 9.85 14.16
CA LEU A 318 -5.05 10.54 12.87
C LEU A 318 -5.29 12.06 13.05
N PRO A 319 -4.92 12.91 12.07
CA PRO A 319 -4.20 12.55 10.85
C PRO A 319 -2.69 12.45 11.06
N ILE A 320 -2.03 11.75 10.14
CA ILE A 320 -0.58 11.78 9.95
C ILE A 320 -0.25 12.48 8.63
N GLY A 321 1.02 12.71 8.35
CA GLY A 321 1.50 13.26 7.08
C GLY A 321 1.33 12.25 5.94
N PHE A 322 0.10 12.07 5.47
CA PHE A 322 -0.22 11.13 4.41
C PHE A 322 0.55 11.44 3.11
N PRO A 323 1.13 10.43 2.44
CA PRO A 323 1.92 10.59 1.22
C PRO A 323 1.22 11.38 0.12
N PHE A 324 -0.10 11.26 -0.05
CA PHE A 324 -0.81 12.00 -1.08
C PHE A 324 -0.67 13.52 -0.99
N LEU A 325 -0.54 14.08 0.22
CA LEU A 325 -0.35 15.52 0.40
C LEU A 325 0.95 15.97 -0.26
N LEU A 326 2.01 15.17 -0.10
CA LEU A 326 3.29 15.44 -0.74
C LEU A 326 3.23 15.20 -2.24
N LEU A 327 2.70 14.06 -2.68
CA LEU A 327 2.66 13.70 -4.10
C LEU A 327 1.80 14.67 -4.92
N ALA A 328 0.56 14.94 -4.48
CA ALA A 328 -0.30 15.91 -5.14
C ALA A 328 0.23 17.34 -5.01
N GLY A 329 0.74 17.71 -3.83
CA GLY A 329 1.32 19.03 -3.59
C GLY A 329 2.47 19.35 -4.54
N SER A 330 3.38 18.40 -4.73
CA SER A 330 4.51 18.54 -5.66
C SER A 330 4.05 18.53 -7.12
N ARG A 331 3.22 17.55 -7.51
CA ARG A 331 2.80 17.39 -8.91
C ARG A 331 1.89 18.51 -9.41
N LEU A 332 0.95 18.97 -8.57
CA LEU A 332 0.02 20.08 -8.89
C LEU A 332 0.57 21.45 -8.50
N LYS A 333 1.79 21.52 -7.93
CA LYS A 333 2.41 22.76 -7.42
C LYS A 333 1.55 23.49 -6.38
N LYS A 334 0.86 22.72 -5.52
CA LYS A 334 0.01 23.21 -4.42
C LYS A 334 0.81 23.25 -3.11
N GLU A 335 1.51 24.36 -2.85
CA GLU A 335 2.40 24.53 -1.68
C GLU A 335 1.69 24.34 -0.33
N HIS A 336 0.40 24.67 -0.24
CA HIS A 336 -0.38 24.47 0.99
C HIS A 336 -0.51 22.98 1.38
N LEU A 337 -0.47 22.05 0.42
CA LEU A 337 -0.49 20.61 0.68
C LEU A 337 0.87 20.12 1.20
N THR A 338 1.98 20.52 0.58
CA THR A 338 3.32 20.13 1.04
C THR A 338 3.68 20.78 2.38
N THR A 339 3.12 21.95 2.68
CA THR A 339 3.24 22.61 3.98
C THR A 339 2.45 21.86 5.06
N LEU A 340 1.20 21.47 4.77
CA LEU A 340 0.40 20.68 5.69
C LEU A 340 1.04 19.31 5.95
N TRP A 341 1.56 18.65 4.91
CA TRP A 341 2.30 17.39 5.06
C TRP A 341 3.47 17.52 6.04
N ARG A 342 4.28 18.58 5.90
CA ARG A 342 5.43 18.84 6.79
C ARG A 342 5.03 19.13 8.24
N SER A 343 3.83 19.67 8.49
CA SER A 343 3.38 19.97 9.86
C SER A 343 2.80 18.78 10.62
N LEU A 344 2.59 17.64 9.95
CA LEU A 344 1.95 16.47 10.52
C LEU A 344 2.97 15.40 10.94
N PRO A 345 2.63 14.49 11.87
CA PRO A 345 3.51 13.39 12.24
C PRO A 345 3.79 12.46 11.04
N HIS A 346 5.05 12.09 10.80
CA HIS A 346 5.44 11.13 9.74
C HIS A 346 5.66 9.70 10.25
N THR A 347 5.49 9.48 11.54
CA THR A 347 5.53 8.15 12.16
C THR A 347 4.31 7.95 13.04
N SER A 348 3.90 6.70 13.21
CA SER A 348 2.85 6.31 14.15
C SER A 348 3.21 4.99 14.81
N VAL A 349 2.93 4.87 16.10
CA VAL A 349 3.02 3.59 16.83
C VAL A 349 1.73 2.77 16.69
N ASP A 350 0.68 3.37 16.14
CA ASP A 350 -0.60 2.73 15.91
C ASP A 350 -0.53 1.83 14.67
N LYS A 351 -0.71 0.52 14.88
CA LYS A 351 -0.61 -0.49 13.82
C LYS A 351 -1.67 -0.33 12.73
N GLU A 352 -2.85 0.18 13.07
CA GLU A 352 -3.92 0.41 12.09
C GLU A 352 -3.57 1.59 11.18
N VAL A 353 -3.08 2.69 11.76
CA VAL A 353 -2.62 3.85 10.99
C VAL A 353 -1.45 3.48 10.08
N MET A 354 -0.50 2.68 10.61
CA MET A 354 0.56 2.12 9.78
C MET A 354 -0.03 1.28 8.65
N ARG A 355 -0.92 0.33 8.92
CA ARG A 355 -1.51 -0.49 7.84
C ARG A 355 -2.26 0.34 6.79
N ASN A 356 -2.94 1.40 7.20
CA ASN A 356 -3.73 2.25 6.29
C ASN A 356 -2.89 3.35 5.60
N THR A 357 -1.57 3.23 5.60
CA THR A 357 -0.68 4.14 4.85
C THR A 357 0.22 3.29 3.97
N ALA A 358 -0.09 3.22 2.67
CA ALA A 358 0.57 2.31 1.74
C ALA A 358 2.05 2.67 1.55
N ILE A 359 2.31 3.94 1.21
CA ILE A 359 3.66 4.47 0.99
C ILE A 359 4.30 4.84 2.32
N LYS A 360 5.42 4.20 2.65
CA LYS A 360 6.20 4.40 3.88
C LYS A 360 7.38 5.35 3.69
N TYR A 361 7.92 5.36 2.48
CA TYR A 361 9.10 6.16 2.14
C TYR A 361 8.79 7.06 0.95
N PRO A 362 8.06 8.17 1.17
CA PRO A 362 7.64 9.05 0.09
C PRO A 362 8.81 9.65 -0.71
N LEU A 363 10.01 9.74 -0.15
CA LEU A 363 11.20 10.19 -0.89
C LEU A 363 11.61 9.24 -2.03
N LEU A 364 11.33 7.93 -1.91
CA LEU A 364 11.52 6.99 -3.02
C LEU A 364 10.57 7.32 -4.17
N TRP A 365 9.31 7.59 -3.86
CA TRP A 365 8.30 7.95 -4.84
C TRP A 365 8.60 9.28 -5.51
N MET A 366 9.02 10.30 -4.74
CA MET A 366 9.45 11.59 -5.29
C MET A 366 10.60 11.42 -6.28
N LYS A 367 11.57 10.55 -5.98
CA LYS A 367 12.67 10.24 -6.90
C LYS A 367 12.19 9.48 -8.14
N PHE A 368 11.35 8.46 -7.97
CA PHE A 368 10.83 7.63 -9.07
C PHE A 368 9.93 8.41 -10.04
N LEU A 369 9.09 9.30 -9.51
CA LEU A 369 8.14 10.11 -10.28
C LEU A 369 8.73 11.44 -10.78
N GLU A 370 10.02 11.67 -10.54
CA GLU A 370 10.75 12.89 -10.92
C GLU A 370 10.10 14.20 -10.40
N LEU A 371 9.70 14.21 -9.12
CA LEU A 371 8.99 15.32 -8.46
C LEU A 371 9.89 16.25 -7.62
#